data_AF-A0A392NN26-F1
#
_entry.id   AF-A0A392NN26-F1
#
_cell.length_a   1.000
_cell.length_b   1.000
_cell.length_c   1.000
_cell.angle_alpha   90.00
_cell.angle_beta   90.00
_cell.angle_gamma   90.00
#
_symmetry.space_group_name_H-M   'P 1'
#
loop_
_entity.id
_entity.type
_entity.pdbx_description
1 polymer ?
#
loop_
_entity_poly.entity_id
_entity_poly.type
_entity_poly.pdbx_seq_one_letter_code
_entity_poly.pdbx_strand_id
1 'polypeptide(L)'
;MNGRKVVCGSQTGILLLYSWGCFKDCSDRFVDLSSNSIDAILKLDEDRIITGSENGMINLVGILPNRIIQPIAEHSEYPVECL
;
A
#
# COMPACT_ATOMS: atom_id res chain seq x y z
N MET A 1 12.75 0.31 -4.37
CA MET A 1 12.17 1.56 -4.88
C MET A 1 13.30 2.53 -5.17
N ASN A 2 14.41 2.45 -4.44
CA ASN A 2 15.66 3.20 -4.55
C ASN A 2 15.39 4.70 -4.72
N GLY A 3 14.38 5.21 -4.01
CA GLY A 3 13.92 6.61 -4.11
C GLY A 3 13.25 7.00 -5.44
N ARG A 4 12.99 6.05 -6.36
CA ARG A 4 12.44 6.31 -7.70
C ARG A 4 10.92 6.24 -7.77
N LYS A 5 10.25 5.79 -6.71
CA LYS A 5 8.80 5.62 -6.66
C LYS A 5 8.20 6.27 -5.42
N VAL A 6 7.02 6.83 -5.58
CA VAL A 6 6.13 7.24 -4.49
C VAL A 6 4.93 6.31 -4.52
N VAL A 7 4.53 5.81 -3.36
CA VAL A 7 3.36 4.94 -3.20
C VAL A 7 2.35 5.67 -2.33
N CYS A 8 1.11 5.77 -2.80
CA CYS A 8 0.01 6.38 -2.06
C CYS A 8 -1.13 5.37 -1.87
N GLY A 9 -1.66 5.27 -0.66
CA GLY A 9 -2.91 4.56 -0.38
C GLY A 9 -4.12 5.38 -0.80
N SER A 10 -5.27 4.71 -0.97
CA SER A 10 -6.55 5.35 -1.22
C SER A 10 -7.65 4.77 -0.34
N GLN A 11 -8.74 5.52 -0.18
CA GLN A 11 -9.96 5.04 0.49
C GLN A 11 -10.67 3.90 -0.27
N THR A 12 -10.29 3.65 -1.52
CA THR A 12 -10.87 2.58 -2.35
C THR A 12 -9.92 1.39 -2.48
N GLY A 13 -8.93 1.27 -1.58
CA GLY A 13 -7.96 0.17 -1.57
C GLY A 13 -7.05 0.08 -2.79
N ILE A 14 -6.85 1.19 -3.50
CA ILE A 14 -5.95 1.26 -4.65
C ILE A 14 -4.63 1.87 -4.18
N LEU A 15 -3.52 1.16 -4.38
CA LEU A 15 -2.19 1.76 -4.28
C LEU A 15 -1.85 2.45 -5.60
N LEU A 16 -1.61 3.76 -5.54
CA LEU A 16 -1.16 4.57 -6.65
C LEU A 16 0.36 4.69 -6.61
N LEU A 17 1.03 4.36 -7.72
CA LEU A 17 2.48 4.43 -7.85
C LEU A 17 2.87 5.55 -8.80
N TYR A 18 3.66 6.52 -8.32
CA TYR A 18 4.22 7.59 -9.14
C TYR A 18 5.71 7.39 -9.32
N SER A 19 6.24 7.76 -10.49
CA SER A 19 7.68 7.92 -10.66
C SER A 19 8.12 9.21 -9.97
N TRP A 20 9.19 9.14 -9.18
CA TRP A 20 9.73 10.33 -8.50
C TRP A 20 10.08 11.42 -9.52
N GLY A 21 9.58 12.63 -9.30
CA GLY A 21 9.71 13.76 -10.24
C GLY A 21 8.65 13.80 -11.35
N CYS A 22 7.74 12.82 -11.43
CA CYS A 22 6.65 12.78 -12.40
C CYS A 22 5.30 12.55 -11.68
N PHE A 23 4.72 13.62 -11.14
CA PHE A 23 3.51 13.54 -10.28
C PHE A 23 2.20 13.88 -10.98
N LYS A 24 2.23 14.20 -12.28
CA LYS A 24 1.04 14.63 -13.03
C LYS A 24 0.01 13.50 -13.17
N ASP A 25 0.48 12.26 -13.31
CA ASP A 25 -0.35 11.08 -13.39
C ASP A 25 0.38 9.89 -12.73
N CYS A 26 -0.39 8.93 -12.22
CA CYS A 26 0.19 7.72 -11.66
C CYS A 26 0.83 6.89 -12.78
N SER A 27 2.04 6.40 -12.54
CA SER A 27 2.76 5.51 -13.46
C SER A 27 2.24 4.07 -13.45
N ASP A 28 1.57 3.68 -12.36
CA ASP A 28 0.98 2.35 -12.18
C ASP A 28 -0.07 2.37 -11.05
N ARG A 29 -0.95 1.37 -11.01
CA ARG A 29 -1.98 1.16 -9.99
C ARG A 29 -2.04 -0.30 -9.57
N PHE A 30 -2.14 -0.55 -8.27
CA PHE A 30 -2.38 -1.88 -7.73
C PHE A 30 -3.73 -1.92 -7.01
N VAL A 31 -4.62 -2.81 -7.46
CA VAL A 31 -6.06 -2.80 -7.12
C VAL A 31 -6.51 -4.02 -6.31
N ASP A 32 -5.63 -4.97 -6.01
CA ASP A 32 -6.02 -6.21 -5.33
C ASP A 32 -6.42 -5.98 -3.86
N LEU A 33 -6.13 -4.80 -3.30
CA LEU A 33 -6.55 -4.38 -1.95
C LEU A 33 -7.90 -3.63 -1.95
N SER A 34 -8.57 -3.49 -3.10
CA SER A 34 -9.70 -2.57 -3.35
C SER A 34 -10.96 -2.73 -2.50
N SER A 35 -11.02 -3.74 -1.64
CA SER A 35 -12.14 -3.97 -0.73
C SER A 35 -12.10 -3.12 0.54
N ASN A 36 -10.97 -2.51 0.88
CA ASN A 36 -10.80 -1.73 2.12
C ASN A 36 -9.94 -0.50 1.87
N SER A 37 -10.15 0.57 2.62
CA SER A 37 -9.20 1.69 2.66
C SER A 37 -7.77 1.23 2.97
N ILE A 38 -6.78 2.02 2.55
CA ILE A 38 -5.38 1.88 2.97
C ILE A 38 -5.01 3.14 3.74
N ASP A 39 -5.06 3.05 5.07
CA ASP A 39 -4.94 4.19 5.99
C ASP A 39 -3.55 4.28 6.63
N ALA A 40 -2.75 3.21 6.55
CA ALA A 40 -1.37 3.20 6.98
C ALA A 40 -0.46 2.53 5.94
N ILE A 41 0.71 3.11 5.67
CA ILE A 41 1.74 2.52 4.82
C ILE A 41 3.11 2.70 5.47
N LEU A 42 3.86 1.61 5.58
CA LEU A 42 5.26 1.61 6.03
C LEU A 42 6.15 0.98 4.97
N LYS A 43 7.22 1.69 4.57
CA LYS A 43 8.27 1.09 3.74
C LYS A 43 9.07 0.09 4.59
N LEU A 44 9.03 -1.18 4.21
CA LEU A 44 9.81 -2.23 4.88
C LEU A 44 11.24 -2.29 4.32
N ASP A 45 11.34 -2.42 3.00
CA ASP A 45 12.61 -2.43 2.28
C ASP A 45 12.43 -1.79 0.90
N GLU A 46 13.31 -2.12 -0.05
CA GLU A 46 13.21 -1.54 -1.37
C GLU A 46 12.05 -2.09 -2.20
N ASP A 47 11.71 -3.36 -2.13
CA ASP A 47 10.65 -3.93 -2.97
C ASP A 47 9.37 -4.27 -2.21
N ARG A 48 9.33 -3.99 -0.90
CA ARG A 48 8.18 -4.31 -0.04
C ARG A 48 7.72 -3.17 0.85
N ILE A 49 6.41 -3.13 1.05
CA ILE A 49 5.73 -2.25 2.00
C ILE A 49 4.77 -3.06 2.88
N ILE A 50 4.41 -2.47 4.01
CA ILE A 50 3.34 -2.95 4.87
C ILE A 50 2.17 -1.97 4.74
N THR A 51 0.96 -2.48 4.53
CA THR A 51 -0.28 -1.68 4.47
C THR A 51 -1.19 -2.04 5.62
N GLY A 52 -1.82 -1.04 6.24
CA GLY A 52 -2.92 -1.18 7.20
C GLY A 52 -4.22 -0.63 6.61
N SER A 53 -5.33 -1.27 6.95
CA SER A 53 -6.67 -1.01 6.39
C SER A 53 -7.74 -0.78 7.47
N GLU A 54 -8.88 -0.19 7.08
CA GLU A 54 -10.02 0.05 7.98
C GLU A 54 -10.61 -1.22 8.61
N ASN A 55 -10.49 -2.36 7.94
CA ASN A 55 -10.97 -3.65 8.43
C ASN A 55 -9.96 -4.37 9.34
N GLY A 56 -8.96 -3.65 9.85
CA GLY A 56 -7.95 -4.19 10.76
C GLY A 56 -6.87 -5.07 10.11
N MET A 57 -6.92 -5.31 8.81
CA MET A 57 -5.93 -6.14 8.12
C MET A 57 -4.58 -5.44 7.99
N ILE A 58 -3.49 -6.19 8.23
CA ILE A 58 -2.12 -5.75 7.99
C ILE A 58 -1.48 -6.68 6.96
N ASN A 59 -1.13 -6.14 5.79
CA ASN A 59 -0.64 -6.93 4.65
C ASN A 59 0.81 -6.58 4.31
N LEU A 60 1.60 -7.60 3.94
CA LEU A 60 2.88 -7.44 3.29
C LEU A 60 2.67 -7.42 1.76
N VAL A 61 3.09 -6.34 1.12
CA VAL A 61 2.87 -6.08 -0.31
C VAL A 61 4.20 -5.90 -1.02
N GLY A 62 4.37 -6.62 -2.13
CA GLY A 62 5.48 -6.42 -3.07
C GLY A 62 5.16 -5.30 -4.07
N ILE A 63 6.16 -4.50 -4.40
CA ILE A 63 6.08 -3.37 -5.33
C ILE A 63 7.06 -3.61 -6.47
N LEU A 64 6.53 -3.71 -7.69
CA LEU A 64 7.28 -3.98 -8.93
C LEU A 64 8.12 -5.28 -8.85
N PRO A 65 7.50 -6.47 -8.86
CA PRO A 65 6.11 -6.73 -9.27
C PRO A 65 5.07 -6.50 -8.16
N ASN A 66 3.93 -5.92 -8.53
CA ASN A 66 2.84 -5.63 -7.60
C ASN A 66 2.10 -6.92 -7.24
N ARG A 67 2.09 -7.26 -5.95
CA ARG A 67 1.36 -8.43 -5.42
C ARG A 67 1.16 -8.31 -3.92
N ILE A 68 0.06 -8.88 -3.43
CA ILE A 68 -0.04 -9.24 -2.00
C ILE A 68 0.88 -10.45 -1.80
N ILE A 69 1.86 -10.33 -0.90
CA ILE A 69 2.74 -11.46 -0.55
C ILE A 69 2.00 -12.36 0.44
N GLN A 70 1.55 -11.77 1.55
CA GLN A 70 0.71 -12.42 2.56
C GLN A 70 0.15 -11.39 3.56
N PRO A 71 -1.00 -11.66 4.19
CA PRO A 71 -1.35 -11.04 5.47
C PRO A 71 -0.29 -11.36 6.53
N ILE A 72 0.03 -10.40 7.40
CA ILE A 72 1.04 -10.58 8.45
C ILE A 72 0.49 -10.37 9.86
N ALA A 73 -0.66 -9.70 9.99
CA ALA A 73 -1.38 -9.53 11.25
C ALA A 73 -2.81 -9.03 10.98
N GLU A 74 -3.66 -9.09 12.00
CA GLU A 74 -5.00 -8.51 12.00
C GLU A 74 -5.29 -7.86 13.36
N HIS A 75 -6.09 -6.79 13.34
CA HIS A 75 -6.61 -6.11 14.52
C HIS A 75 -8.12 -6.34 14.66
N SER A 76 -8.60 -7.54 14.28
CA SER A 76 -10.03 -7.86 14.17
C SER A 76 -10.76 -6.76 13.38
N GLU A 77 -11.86 -6.21 13.90
CA GLU A 77 -12.64 -5.15 13.25
C GLU A 77 -12.12 -3.73 13.57
N TYR A 78 -11.00 -3.58 14.29
CA TYR A 78 -10.46 -2.26 14.63
C TYR A 78 -9.52 -1.76 13.52
N PRO A 79 -9.70 -0.52 13.03
CA PRO A 79 -8.90 0.01 11.93
C PRO A 79 -7.42 0.11 12.29
N VAL A 80 -6.55 -0.01 11.27
CA VAL A 80 -5.11 0.23 11.38
C VAL A 80 -4.77 1.55 10.68
N GLU A 81 -4.49 2.57 11.48
CA GLU A 81 -4.26 3.94 11.05
C GLU A 81 -2.94 4.50 11.64
N CYS A 82 -2.35 5.50 10.99
CA CYS A 82 -1.11 6.16 11.43
C CYS A 82 -1.36 7.63 11.80
N LEU A 83 -0.78 8.09 12.91
CA LEU A 83 -0.82 9.47 13.40
C LEU A 83 0.29 10.34 12.77
#